data_AF-A0A3D5H6P1-F1
#
_entry.id   AF-A0A3D5H6P1-F1
#
_cell.length_a   1.000
_cell.length_b   1.000
_cell.length_c   1.000
_cell.angle_alpha   90.00
_cell.angle_beta   90.00
_cell.angle_gamma   90.00
#
_symmetry.space_group_name_H-M   'P 1'
#
loop_
_entity.id
_entity.type
_entity.pdbx_description
1 polymer ?
#
loop_
_entity_poly.entity_id
_entity_poly.type
_entity_poly.pdbx_seq_one_letter_code
_entity_poly.pdbx_strand_id
1 'polypeptide(L)'
;MLNALFGGWFLLLVDSILSALDGIDPQLPPQEQVARGVENNVRWTVRTILESPEGRMRLAEGRMKCAGAIYEIETGRVRVLDADANSRKPNR
;
A
#
# COMPACT_ATOMS: atom_id res chain seq x y z
N MET A 1 -21.25 25.82 7.82
CA MET A 1 -20.66 25.05 8.94
C MET A 1 -20.50 23.54 8.69
N LEU A 2 -21.16 22.92 7.69
CA LEU A 2 -20.99 21.48 7.39
C LEU A 2 -19.67 21.11 6.66
N ASN A 3 -19.06 22.04 5.90
CA ASN A 3 -17.82 21.77 5.16
C ASN A 3 -16.58 21.56 6.06
N ALA A 4 -16.57 22.11 7.27
CA ALA A 4 -15.42 21.99 8.18
C ALA A 4 -15.33 20.62 8.87
N LEU A 5 -16.47 19.94 9.05
CA LEU A 5 -16.53 18.65 9.74
C LEU A 5 -16.25 17.46 8.80
N PHE A 6 -16.55 17.57 7.51
CA PHE A 6 -16.23 16.52 6.53
C PHE A 6 -14.85 16.69 5.89
N GLY A 7 -14.36 17.93 5.75
CA GLY A 7 -13.06 18.19 5.11
C GLY A 7 -11.86 17.70 5.90
N GLY A 8 -11.90 17.76 7.25
CA GLY A 8 -10.76 17.40 8.08
C GLY A 8 -10.33 15.93 7.97
N TRP A 9 -11.31 15.02 7.93
CA TRP A 9 -11.05 13.58 7.86
C TRP A 9 -10.56 13.13 6.48
N PHE A 10 -11.07 13.75 5.42
CA PHE A 10 -10.58 13.51 4.07
C PHE A 10 -9.11 13.91 3.95
N LEU A 11 -8.77 15.10 4.46
CA LEU A 11 -7.40 15.59 4.42
C LEU A 11 -6.45 14.72 5.26
N LEU A 12 -6.87 14.25 6.44
CA LEU A 12 -6.12 13.28 7.25
C LEU A 12 -5.86 11.96 6.50
N LEU A 13 -6.86 11.46 5.79
CA LEU A 13 -6.74 10.24 5.01
C LEU A 13 -5.81 10.43 3.80
N VAL A 14 -5.94 11.55 3.09
CA VAL A 14 -5.05 11.90 1.98
C VAL A 14 -3.62 12.07 2.46
N ASP A 15 -3.39 12.75 3.59
CA ASP A 15 -2.06 12.96 4.16
C ASP A 15 -1.34 11.64 4.46
N SER A 16 -2.07 10.64 4.95
CA SER A 16 -1.52 9.30 5.18
C SER A 16 -1.05 8.59 3.89
N ILE A 17 -1.57 9.00 2.73
CA ILE A 17 -1.22 8.45 1.41
C ILE A 17 -0.05 9.22 0.79
N LEU A 18 0.10 10.51 1.10
CA LEU A 18 1.14 11.38 0.49
C LEU A 18 2.56 10.84 0.71
N SER A 19 2.84 10.24 1.87
CA SER A 19 4.14 9.61 2.15
C SER A 19 4.48 8.49 1.15
N ALA A 20 3.47 7.80 0.62
CA ALA A 20 3.67 6.76 -0.39
C ALA A 20 3.85 7.32 -1.80
N LEU A 21 3.57 8.60 -2.03
CA LEU A 21 3.76 9.25 -3.33
C LEU A 21 5.18 9.84 -3.47
N ASP A 22 6.00 9.77 -2.42
CA ASP A 22 7.37 10.26 -2.45
C ASP A 22 8.19 9.51 -3.51
N GLY A 23 9.02 10.26 -4.25
CA GLY A 23 9.87 9.72 -5.31
C GLY A 23 9.17 9.37 -6.63
N ILE A 24 7.89 9.70 -6.84
CA ILE A 24 7.26 9.58 -8.16
C ILE A 24 7.79 10.69 -9.09
N ASP A 25 8.38 10.29 -10.22
CA ASP A 25 8.90 11.22 -11.22
C ASP A 25 7.75 12.04 -11.87
N PRO A 26 7.75 13.38 -11.71
CA PRO A 26 6.71 14.24 -12.26
C PRO A 26 6.75 14.35 -13.79
N GLN A 27 7.81 13.88 -14.45
CA GLN A 27 7.93 13.88 -15.91
C GLN A 27 7.23 12.68 -16.57
N LEU A 28 6.79 11.69 -15.78
CA LEU A 28 6.06 10.54 -16.31
C LEU A 28 4.68 10.94 -16.86
N PRO A 29 4.13 10.18 -17.83
CA PRO A 29 2.75 10.36 -18.25
C PRO A 29 1.78 10.26 -17.05
N PRO A 30 0.69 11.06 -17.01
CA PRO A 30 -0.22 11.09 -15.85
C PRO A 30 -0.76 9.72 -15.43
N GLN A 31 -1.08 8.86 -16.40
CA GLN A 31 -1.55 7.49 -16.11
C GLN A 31 -0.48 6.65 -15.42
N GLU A 32 0.79 6.83 -15.79
CA GLU A 32 1.90 6.12 -15.18
C GLU A 32 2.20 6.64 -13.77
N GLN A 33 2.08 7.96 -13.54
CA GLN A 33 2.17 8.54 -12.20
C GLN A 33 1.12 7.93 -11.26
N VAL A 34 -0.13 7.84 -11.71
CA VAL A 34 -1.22 7.24 -10.92
C VAL A 34 -0.95 5.75 -10.67
N ALA A 35 -0.56 4.99 -11.70
CA ALA A 35 -0.27 3.57 -11.54
C ALA A 35 0.85 3.32 -10.52
N ARG A 36 1.92 4.13 -10.55
CA ARG A 36 3.01 4.08 -9.57
C ARG A 36 2.56 4.51 -8.18
N GLY A 37 1.74 5.56 -8.07
CA GLY A 37 1.20 6.01 -6.80
C GLY A 37 0.33 4.96 -6.10
N VAL A 38 -0.53 4.27 -6.87
CA VAL A 38 -1.31 3.15 -6.36
C VAL A 38 -0.40 2.02 -5.87
N GLU A 39 0.59 1.62 -6.66
CA GLU A 39 1.52 0.56 -6.25
C GLU A 39 2.31 0.93 -4.99
N ASN A 40 2.88 2.13 -4.94
CA ASN A 40 3.63 2.59 -3.78
C ASN A 40 2.74 2.67 -2.54
N ASN A 41 1.48 3.12 -2.68
CA ASN A 41 0.53 3.15 -1.57
C ASN A 41 0.26 1.75 -1.00
N VAL A 42 0.08 0.75 -1.86
CA VAL A 42 -0.10 -0.64 -1.41
C VAL A 42 1.15 -1.16 -0.71
N ARG A 43 2.34 -0.94 -1.29
CA ARG A 43 3.62 -1.38 -0.70
C ARG A 43 3.87 -0.73 0.66
N TRP A 44 3.69 0.59 0.74
CA TRP A 44 3.82 1.34 1.99
C TRP A 44 2.85 0.82 3.05
N THR A 45 1.58 0.61 2.68
CA THR A 45 0.55 0.14 3.62
C THR A 45 0.88 -1.26 4.16
N VAL A 46 1.27 -2.19 3.28
CA VAL A 46 1.70 -3.54 3.70
C VAL A 46 2.88 -3.45 4.65
N ARG A 47 3.89 -2.62 4.33
CA ARG A 47 5.04 -2.38 5.21
C ARG A 47 4.60 -1.84 6.56
N THR A 48 3.78 -0.79 6.61
CA THR A 48 3.26 -0.19 7.85
C THR A 48 2.50 -1.21 8.71
N ILE A 49 1.70 -2.08 8.10
CA ILE A 49 1.00 -3.15 8.82
C ILE A 49 2.01 -4.13 9.43
N LEU A 50 3.00 -4.59 8.65
CA LEU A 50 3.99 -5.56 9.14
C LEU A 50 4.92 -4.96 10.21
N GLU A 51 5.23 -3.67 10.10
CA GLU A 51 6.06 -2.91 11.04
C GLU A 51 5.26 -2.39 12.26
N SER A 52 3.94 -2.59 12.33
CA SER A 52 3.17 -2.30 13.53
C SER A 52 3.51 -3.27 14.68
N PRO A 53 3.31 -2.90 15.95
CA PRO A 53 3.45 -3.82 17.08
C PRO A 53 2.65 -5.12 16.90
N GLU A 54 1.40 -5.00 16.46
CA GLU A 54 0.48 -6.11 16.21
C GLU A 54 0.94 -6.98 15.03
N GLY A 55 1.46 -6.35 13.97
CA GLY A 55 2.01 -7.02 12.81
C GLY A 55 3.23 -7.86 13.15
N ARG A 56 4.21 -7.26 13.84
CA ARG A 56 5.42 -7.96 14.30
C ARG A 56 5.08 -9.13 15.21
N MET A 57 4.16 -8.94 16.16
CA MET A 57 3.72 -10.00 17.07
C MET A 57 3.10 -11.17 16.31
N ARG A 58 2.14 -10.91 15.41
CA ARG A 58 1.46 -11.98 14.65
C ARG A 58 2.35 -12.65 13.60
N LEU A 59 3.31 -11.93 13.04
CA LEU A 59 4.34 -12.51 12.19
C LEU A 59 5.22 -13.49 12.98
N ALA A 60 5.66 -13.11 14.19
CA ALA A 60 6.50 -13.96 15.04
C ALA A 60 5.77 -15.24 15.48
N GLU A 61 4.46 -15.18 15.70
CA GLU A 61 3.62 -16.35 16.00
C GLU A 61 3.39 -17.27 14.80
N GLY A 62 3.71 -16.83 13.57
CA GLY A 62 3.44 -17.57 12.34
C GLY A 62 1.96 -17.68 11.97
N ARG A 63 1.09 -16.85 12.59
CA ARG A 63 -0.37 -16.90 12.42
C ARG A 63 -0.91 -15.90 11.41
N MET A 64 -0.03 -15.12 10.77
CA MET A 64 -0.40 -14.08 9.81
C MET A 64 0.27 -14.32 8.46
N LYS A 65 -0.49 -14.05 7.40
CA LYS A 65 0.03 -13.68 6.08
C LYS A 65 -0.51 -12.30 5.74
N CYS A 66 0.33 -11.43 5.21
CA CYS A 66 -0.06 -10.13 4.67
C CYS A 66 0.42 -10.06 3.22
N ALA A 67 -0.44 -9.65 2.32
CA ALA A 67 -0.13 -9.49 0.90
C ALA A 67 -0.78 -8.21 0.39
N GLY A 68 -0.05 -7.48 -0.47
CA GLY A 68 -0.59 -6.37 -1.23
C GLY A 68 -1.06 -6.84 -2.60
N ALA A 69 -2.12 -6.24 -3.13
CA ALA A 69 -2.56 -6.49 -4.50
C ALA A 69 -3.17 -5.23 -5.11
N ILE A 70 -3.09 -5.13 -6.43
CA ILE A 70 -3.71 -4.08 -7.23
C ILE A 70 -4.77 -4.72 -8.11
N TYR A 71 -5.94 -4.07 -8.19
CA TYR A 71 -7.06 -4.51 -9.00
C TYR A 71 -7.28 -3.53 -10.15
N GLU A 72 -7.36 -4.05 -11.37
CA GLU A 72 -7.74 -3.30 -12.56
C GLU A 72 -9.26 -3.35 -12.77
N ILE A 73 -9.92 -2.20 -12.68
CA ILE A 73 -11.38 -2.12 -12.69
C ILE A 73 -12.00 -2.60 -14.00
N GLU A 74 -11.39 -2.25 -15.13
CA GLU A 74 -11.93 -2.56 -16.46
C GLU A 74 -11.89 -4.06 -16.78
N THR A 75 -10.80 -4.74 -16.42
CA THR A 75 -10.56 -6.13 -16.81
C THR A 75 -10.86 -7.12 -15.71
N GLY A 76 -11.01 -6.66 -14.47
CA GLY A 76 -11.11 -7.50 -13.28
C GLY A 76 -9.81 -8.18 -12.87
N ARG A 77 -8.67 -7.84 -13.50
CA ARG A 77 -7.39 -8.49 -13.20
C ARG A 77 -6.85 -8.03 -11.85
N VAL A 78 -6.38 -9.00 -11.08
CA VAL A 78 -5.66 -8.77 -9.82
C VAL A 78 -4.17 -9.06 -10.04
N ARG A 79 -3.32 -8.09 -9.69
CA ARG A 79 -1.86 -8.26 -9.63
C ARG A 79 -1.42 -8.25 -8.18
N VAL A 80 -1.02 -9.41 -7.67
CA VAL A 80 -0.41 -9.52 -6.34
C VAL A 80 0.97 -8.88 -6.40
N LEU A 81 1.27 -8.02 -5.43
CA LEU A 81 2.59 -7.42 -5.26
C LEU A 81 3.38 -8.32 -4.31
N ASP A 82 4.44 -8.94 -4.82
CA ASP A 82 5.32 -9.74 -3.97
C ASP A 82 5.90 -8.87 -2.85
N ALA A 83 5.80 -9.37 -1.62
CA ALA A 83 6.54 -8.83 -0.49
C ALA A 83 8.02 -9.21 -0.69
N ASP A 84 8.89 -8.20 -0.75
CA ASP A 84 10.31 -8.40 -1.05
C ASP A 84 10.97 -9.52 -0.20
N ALA A 85 11.71 -10.37 -0.93
CA ALA A 85 12.79 -11.30 -0.56
C ALA A 85 12.61 -12.40 0.51
N ASN A 86 11.76 -12.27 1.54
CA ASN A 86 11.75 -13.24 2.65
C ASN A 86 10.67 -14.35 2.53
N SER A 87 9.89 -14.34 1.45
CA SER A 87 8.85 -15.34 1.17
C SER A 87 9.35 -16.56 0.40
N ARG A 88 10.60 -16.55 -0.10
CA ARG A 88 11.30 -17.77 -0.55
C ARG A 88 11.69 -18.60 0.67
N LYS A 89 10.81 -19.49 1.14
CA LYS A 89 11.28 -20.65 1.90
C LYS A 89 12.23 -21.45 0.99
N PRO A 90 13.45 -21.81 1.41
CA PRO A 90 14.27 -22.74 0.64
C PRO A 90 13.50 -24.05 0.54
N ASN A 91 13.43 -24.57 -0.68
CA ASN A 91 12.79 -25.85 -0.99
C ASN A 91 13.35 -26.91 -0.03
N ARG A 92 12.47 -27.58 0.72
CA ARG A 92 12.82 -28.77 1.50
C ARG A 92 12.72 -30.00 0.62
#